data_AF-A0A9E3S0K9-F1
#
_entry.id   AF-A0A9E3S0K9-F1
#
_cell.length_a   1.000
_cell.length_b   1.000
_cell.length_c   1.000
_cell.angle_alpha   90.00
_cell.angle_beta   90.00
_cell.angle_gamma   90.00
#
_symmetry.space_group_name_H-M   'P 1'
#
loop_
_entity.id
_entity.type
_entity.pdbx_description
1 polymer ?
#
loop_
_entity_poly.entity_id
_entity_poly.type
_entity_poly.pdbx_seq_one_letter_code
_entity_poly.pdbx_strand_id
1 'polypeptide(L)'
;MRVVPTLLFVAMIAGAWNHFSSRPVDHARGTLAPKAPVQIDRSGLPSFSLKGYQIMPAAEFSLEARVLSTEPYHVGREADLSPVDLALGWGPMSDSAVLDRLQIRQGGRFYFYRWSDQPPIDPSDIVEHSANMHMIPASDDIKRRLRDVRKGQIVALSGYLVRVQASDGWRWNSSMTRSDSGNGACELVWVKNLTVR
;
A
#
# COMPACT_ATOMS: atom_id res chain seq x y z
N MET A 1 -39.76 -19.36 -10.50
CA MET A 1 -39.66 -17.95 -10.98
C MET A 1 -39.21 -16.93 -9.92
N ARG A 2 -39.00 -17.29 -8.64
CA ARG A 2 -38.57 -16.32 -7.59
C ARG A 2 -37.06 -16.16 -7.40
N VAL A 3 -36.25 -17.03 -8.01
CA VAL A 3 -34.79 -17.05 -7.82
C VAL A 3 -34.09 -15.86 -8.46
N VAL A 4 -34.54 -15.44 -9.66
CA VAL A 4 -33.93 -14.32 -10.40
C VAL A 4 -34.13 -12.97 -9.68
N PRO A 5 -35.34 -12.60 -9.20
CA PRO A 5 -35.53 -11.40 -8.38
C PRO A 5 -34.69 -11.40 -7.09
N THR A 6 -34.56 -12.55 -6.41
CA THR A 6 -33.76 -12.67 -5.19
C THR A 6 -32.26 -12.49 -5.47
N LEU A 7 -31.73 -13.08 -6.55
CA LEU A 7 -30.32 -12.90 -6.95
C LEU A 7 -30.02 -11.44 -7.34
N LEU A 8 -30.92 -10.77 -8.06
CA LEU A 8 -30.78 -9.35 -8.38
C LEU A 8 -30.79 -8.48 -7.12
N PHE A 9 -31.68 -8.78 -6.16
CA PHE A 9 -31.74 -8.05 -4.90
C PHE A 9 -30.46 -8.23 -4.06
N VAL A 10 -29.94 -9.45 -3.96
CA VAL A 10 -28.65 -9.73 -3.28
C VAL A 10 -27.49 -9.02 -3.99
N ALA A 11 -27.45 -9.04 -5.32
CA ALA A 11 -26.42 -8.32 -6.09
C ALA A 11 -26.49 -6.80 -5.88
N MET A 12 -27.69 -6.21 -5.80
CA MET A 12 -27.87 -4.78 -5.50
C MET A 12 -27.43 -4.44 -4.08
N ILE A 13 -27.77 -5.25 -3.07
CA ILE A 13 -27.31 -5.06 -1.69
C ILE A 13 -25.78 -5.17 -1.62
N ALA A 14 -25.20 -6.20 -2.25
CA ALA A 14 -23.75 -6.36 -2.29
C ALA A 14 -23.06 -5.21 -3.01
N GLY A 15 -23.64 -4.71 -4.11
CA GLY A 15 -23.14 -3.55 -4.85
C GLY A 15 -23.21 -2.25 -4.03
N ALA A 16 -24.33 -2.00 -3.36
CA ALA A 16 -24.51 -0.85 -2.47
C ALA A 16 -23.59 -0.91 -1.25
N TRP A 17 -23.46 -2.09 -0.63
CA TRP A 17 -22.54 -2.33 0.48
C TRP A 17 -21.11 -2.06 0.06
N ASN A 18 -20.66 -2.66 -1.05
CA ASN A 18 -19.33 -2.47 -1.59
C ASN A 18 -19.05 -0.99 -1.87
N HIS A 19 -19.99 -0.30 -2.56
CA HIS A 19 -19.86 1.12 -2.87
C HIS A 19 -19.70 1.96 -1.60
N PHE A 20 -20.51 1.72 -0.57
CA PHE A 20 -20.46 2.49 0.67
C PHE A 20 -19.23 2.13 1.52
N SER A 21 -18.85 0.86 1.57
CA SER A 21 -17.70 0.39 2.33
C SER A 21 -16.39 0.88 1.71
N SER A 22 -16.29 1.00 0.38
CA SER A 22 -15.08 1.43 -0.32
C SER A 22 -15.00 2.94 -0.59
N ARG A 23 -15.91 3.76 -0.04
CA ARG A 23 -15.89 5.21 -0.28
C ARG A 23 -14.56 5.80 0.22
N PRO A 24 -13.90 6.63 -0.59
CA PRO A 24 -12.75 7.39 -0.13
C PRO A 24 -13.10 8.26 1.08
N VAL A 25 -12.11 8.47 1.95
CA VAL A 25 -12.20 9.45 3.04
C VAL A 25 -11.69 10.80 2.53
N ASP A 26 -12.58 11.79 2.56
CA ASP A 26 -12.27 13.16 2.17
C ASP A 26 -11.63 13.92 3.33
N HIS A 27 -10.68 14.79 3.02
CA HIS A 27 -10.01 15.65 3.99
C HIS A 27 -9.95 17.07 3.47
N ALA A 28 -10.01 18.03 4.39
CA ALA A 28 -9.73 19.43 4.08
C ALA A 28 -8.30 19.59 3.52
N ARG A 29 -8.04 20.73 2.87
CA ARG A 29 -6.70 21.07 2.38
C ARG A 29 -5.71 21.19 3.54
N GLY A 30 -4.46 20.82 3.28
CA GLY A 30 -3.37 20.79 4.25
C GLY A 30 -2.70 19.41 4.32
N THR A 31 -1.40 19.43 4.62
CA THR A 31 -0.57 18.24 4.84
C THR A 31 -1.02 17.46 6.07
N LEU A 32 -1.40 16.19 5.89
CA LEU A 32 -1.93 15.33 6.96
C LEU A 32 -0.88 14.41 7.60
N ALA A 33 0.16 14.07 6.84
CA ALA A 33 1.24 13.17 7.24
C ALA A 33 2.59 13.80 6.85
N PRO A 34 3.09 14.80 7.61
CA PRO A 34 4.19 15.65 7.17
C PRO A 34 5.57 14.98 7.20
N LYS A 35 5.71 13.86 7.90
CA LYS A 35 7.02 13.22 8.15
C LYS A 35 7.31 12.19 7.08
N ALA A 36 8.56 12.18 6.61
CA ALA A 36 9.08 11.09 5.80
C ALA A 36 9.12 9.76 6.58
N PRO A 37 8.95 8.60 5.90
CA PRO A 37 9.28 7.29 6.43
C PRO A 37 10.64 7.25 7.13
N VAL A 38 10.68 6.56 8.27
CA VAL A 38 11.88 6.29 9.04
C VAL A 38 12.37 4.89 8.70
N GLN A 39 13.60 4.82 8.22
CA GLN A 39 14.30 3.56 7.91
C GLN A 39 15.59 3.52 8.72
N ILE A 40 15.77 2.47 9.51
CA ILE A 40 16.97 2.26 10.33
C ILE A 40 17.60 0.95 9.88
N ASP A 41 18.84 1.03 9.37
CA ASP A 41 19.59 -0.17 9.02
C ASP A 41 19.79 -1.04 10.27
N ARG A 42 19.41 -2.31 10.13
CA ARG A 42 19.44 -3.32 11.17
C ARG A 42 19.97 -4.61 10.56
N SER A 43 21.27 -4.61 10.32
CA SER A 43 21.98 -5.83 9.98
C SER A 43 21.88 -6.87 11.10
N GLY A 44 21.78 -8.14 10.73
CA GLY A 44 21.78 -9.26 11.68
C GLY A 44 20.43 -9.62 12.32
N LEU A 45 19.30 -9.03 11.88
CA LEU A 45 17.98 -9.50 12.29
C LEU A 45 17.76 -10.96 11.82
N PRO A 46 17.21 -11.84 12.68
CA PRO A 46 17.05 -13.25 12.35
C PRO A 46 16.06 -13.42 11.18
N SER A 47 16.45 -14.25 10.22
CA SER A 47 15.54 -14.68 9.15
C SER A 47 14.56 -15.71 9.67
N PHE A 48 13.37 -15.77 9.05
CA PHE A 48 12.33 -16.73 9.42
C PHE A 48 11.62 -17.27 8.18
N SER A 49 10.89 -18.37 8.35
CA SER A 49 10.13 -18.99 7.25
C SER A 49 8.65 -18.62 7.34
N LEU A 50 8.04 -18.29 6.20
CA LEU A 50 6.61 -18.09 6.05
C LEU A 50 6.16 -18.76 4.76
N LYS A 51 5.23 -19.73 4.82
CA LYS A 51 4.62 -20.38 3.64
C LYS A 51 5.65 -20.92 2.61
N GLY A 52 6.76 -21.48 3.07
CA GLY A 52 7.82 -21.98 2.20
C GLY A 52 8.77 -20.91 1.64
N TYR A 53 8.58 -19.64 2.04
CA TYR A 53 9.49 -18.53 1.74
C TYR A 53 10.38 -18.24 2.94
N GLN A 54 11.63 -17.89 2.69
CA GLN A 54 12.54 -17.35 3.69
C GLN A 54 12.48 -15.82 3.65
N ILE A 55 12.06 -15.23 4.75
CA ILE A 55 11.95 -13.78 4.95
C ILE A 55 13.20 -13.30 5.69
N MET A 56 13.88 -12.32 5.12
CA MET A 56 15.13 -11.75 5.62
C MET A 56 14.93 -10.26 5.89
N PRO A 57 14.76 -9.83 7.15
CA PRO A 57 14.67 -8.41 7.47
C PRO A 57 15.95 -7.67 7.10
N ALA A 58 15.80 -6.50 6.46
CA ALA A 58 16.90 -5.66 6.00
C ALA A 58 16.99 -4.33 6.76
N ALA A 59 15.86 -3.76 7.18
CA ALA A 59 15.83 -2.54 7.99
C ALA A 59 14.55 -2.49 8.83
N GLU A 60 14.63 -1.84 9.98
CA GLU A 60 13.43 -1.36 10.68
C GLU A 60 12.79 -0.24 9.86
N PHE A 61 11.46 -0.29 9.76
CA PHE A 61 10.71 0.63 8.94
C PHE A 61 9.45 1.10 9.67
N SER A 62 9.19 2.40 9.61
CA SER A 62 7.94 2.98 10.09
C SER A 62 7.57 4.20 9.27
N LEU A 63 6.26 4.41 9.08
CA LEU A 63 5.77 5.60 8.41
C LEU A 63 4.37 5.97 8.91
N GLU A 64 4.04 7.23 8.75
CA GLU A 64 2.66 7.72 8.74
C GLU A 64 2.40 8.34 7.37
N ALA A 65 1.35 7.92 6.68
CA ALA A 65 1.06 8.38 5.32
C ALA A 65 -0.43 8.34 5.01
N ARG A 66 -0.84 9.16 4.04
CA ARG A 66 -2.16 9.10 3.42
C ARG A 66 -2.21 7.98 2.40
N VAL A 67 -3.28 7.21 2.42
CA VAL A 67 -3.56 6.18 1.42
C VAL A 67 -4.08 6.84 0.16
N LEU A 68 -3.32 6.75 -0.92
CA LEU A 68 -3.65 7.32 -2.23
C LEU A 68 -4.49 6.35 -3.07
N SER A 69 -4.21 5.06 -2.94
CA SER A 69 -4.93 3.95 -3.57
C SER A 69 -4.64 2.65 -2.84
N THR A 70 -5.53 1.68 -3.01
CA THR A 70 -5.41 0.32 -2.47
C THR A 70 -5.65 -0.68 -3.58
N GLU A 71 -4.80 -1.69 -3.73
CA GLU A 71 -4.95 -2.72 -4.76
C GLU A 71 -4.86 -4.12 -4.11
N PRO A 72 -5.98 -4.87 -4.01
CA PRO A 72 -5.99 -6.22 -3.49
C PRO A 72 -5.55 -7.23 -4.55
N TYR A 73 -4.81 -8.26 -4.12
CA TYR A 73 -4.36 -9.36 -4.97
C TYR A 73 -4.80 -10.70 -4.40
N HIS A 74 -5.37 -11.53 -5.25
CA HIS A 74 -5.88 -12.86 -4.89
C HIS A 74 -5.16 -14.00 -5.64
N VAL A 75 -4.39 -13.66 -6.67
CA VAL A 75 -3.75 -14.61 -7.59
C VAL A 75 -2.31 -14.17 -7.83
N GLY A 76 -1.45 -15.15 -8.10
CA GLY A 76 -0.03 -14.94 -8.33
C GLY A 76 0.80 -15.22 -7.08
N ARG A 77 2.05 -15.59 -7.30
CA ARG A 77 2.97 -16.02 -6.26
C ARG A 77 3.20 -14.94 -5.21
N GLU A 78 3.34 -13.70 -5.66
CA GLU A 78 3.47 -12.51 -4.83
C GLU A 78 2.26 -12.33 -3.90
N ALA A 79 1.05 -12.73 -4.33
CA ALA A 79 -0.18 -12.59 -3.54
C ALA A 79 -0.22 -13.53 -2.33
N ASP A 80 0.57 -14.62 -2.34
CA ASP A 80 0.73 -15.49 -1.18
C ASP A 80 1.35 -14.74 0.01
N LEU A 81 2.21 -13.76 -0.28
CA LEU A 81 2.93 -12.95 0.69
C LEU A 81 2.29 -11.57 0.88
N SER A 82 2.10 -10.82 -0.20
CA SER A 82 1.51 -9.47 -0.22
C SER A 82 0.11 -9.50 -0.84
N PRO A 83 -0.95 -9.71 -0.04
CA PRO A 83 -2.33 -9.73 -0.53
C PRO A 83 -2.89 -8.34 -0.84
N VAL A 84 -2.21 -7.27 -0.40
CA VAL A 84 -2.64 -5.88 -0.63
C VAL A 84 -1.41 -5.03 -0.87
N ASP A 85 -1.46 -4.21 -1.91
CA ASP A 85 -0.50 -3.14 -2.11
C ASP A 85 -1.16 -1.79 -1.78
N LEU A 86 -0.39 -0.89 -1.18
CA LEU A 86 -0.86 0.46 -0.83
C LEU A 86 -0.02 1.48 -1.59
N ALA A 87 -0.68 2.37 -2.33
CA ALA A 87 -0.05 3.60 -2.78
C ALA A 87 -0.15 4.61 -1.65
N LEU A 88 0.98 5.08 -1.14
CA LEU A 88 1.09 5.89 0.06
C LEU A 88 1.75 7.23 -0.26
N GLY A 89 1.25 8.31 0.35
CA GLY A 89 1.79 9.66 0.21
C GLY A 89 2.02 10.33 1.57
N TRP A 90 3.20 10.91 1.75
CA TRP A 90 3.57 11.73 2.91
C TRP A 90 3.96 13.13 2.44
N GLY A 91 4.25 14.06 3.36
CA GLY A 91 4.57 15.44 3.02
C GLY A 91 3.53 16.06 2.07
N PRO A 92 3.93 16.74 0.99
CA PRO A 92 3.01 17.32 0.00
C PRO A 92 2.01 16.32 -0.60
N MET A 93 2.39 15.05 -0.76
CA MET A 93 1.52 13.99 -1.27
C MET A 93 0.49 13.49 -0.25
N SER A 94 0.42 14.10 0.93
CA SER A 94 -0.69 13.90 1.87
C SER A 94 -1.74 15.02 1.83
N ASP A 95 -1.50 16.10 1.08
CA ASP A 95 -2.38 17.28 0.99
C ASP A 95 -3.46 17.13 -0.09
N SER A 96 -4.73 17.34 0.28
CA SER A 96 -5.85 17.32 -0.68
C SER A 96 -5.68 18.37 -1.79
N ALA A 97 -5.07 19.53 -1.54
CA ALA A 97 -4.84 20.56 -2.56
C ALA A 97 -3.94 20.08 -3.71
N VAL A 98 -3.04 19.14 -3.42
CA VAL A 98 -2.20 18.47 -4.43
C VAL A 98 -2.97 17.30 -5.05
N LEU A 99 -3.53 16.42 -4.23
CA LEU A 99 -4.15 15.17 -4.68
C LEU A 99 -5.40 15.38 -5.53
N ASP A 100 -6.19 16.44 -5.29
CA ASP A 100 -7.38 16.76 -6.08
C ASP A 100 -7.05 17.09 -7.55
N ARG A 101 -5.79 17.42 -7.83
CA ARG A 101 -5.28 17.73 -9.17
C ARG A 101 -4.55 16.54 -9.80
N LEU A 102 -4.45 15.41 -9.11
CA LEU A 102 -3.82 14.18 -9.59
C LEU A 102 -4.85 13.08 -9.82
N GLN A 103 -4.71 12.38 -10.93
CA GLN A 103 -5.40 11.13 -11.17
C GLN A 103 -4.47 9.98 -10.83
N ILE A 104 -4.77 9.28 -9.75
CA ILE A 104 -3.98 8.16 -9.25
C ILE A 104 -4.71 6.85 -9.54
N ARG A 105 -3.97 5.87 -10.07
CA ARG A 105 -4.42 4.49 -10.31
C ARG A 105 -3.37 3.51 -9.82
N GLN A 106 -3.77 2.29 -9.53
CA GLN A 106 -2.89 1.23 -9.07
C GLN A 106 -3.21 -0.06 -9.83
N GLY A 107 -2.23 -0.93 -10.01
CA GLY A 107 -2.38 -2.19 -10.71
C GLY A 107 -1.03 -2.79 -11.12
N GLY A 108 -1.01 -4.10 -11.35
CA GLY A 108 0.20 -4.80 -11.81
C GLY A 108 1.40 -4.69 -10.88
N ARG A 109 1.17 -4.49 -9.57
CA ARG A 109 2.17 -4.23 -8.52
C ARG A 109 2.82 -2.84 -8.60
N PHE A 110 2.19 -1.89 -9.28
CA PHE A 110 2.64 -0.51 -9.38
C PHE A 110 1.50 0.48 -9.13
N TYR A 111 1.85 1.75 -8.98
CA TYR A 111 0.89 2.84 -9.06
C TYR A 111 1.32 3.85 -10.13
N PHE A 112 0.34 4.59 -10.63
CA PHE A 112 0.50 5.55 -11.72
C PHE A 112 -0.22 6.83 -11.33
N TYR A 113 0.39 7.97 -11.67
CA TYR A 113 -0.22 9.28 -11.49
C TYR A 113 -0.14 10.07 -12.80
N ARG A 114 -1.13 10.95 -13.01
CA ARG A 114 -1.13 11.93 -14.11
C ARG A 114 -1.89 13.18 -13.70
N TRP A 115 -1.64 14.28 -14.39
CA TRP A 115 -2.36 15.54 -14.28
C TRP A 115 -2.81 16.00 -15.68
N SER A 116 -3.75 16.94 -15.74
CA SER A 116 -4.29 17.45 -17.01
C SER A 116 -3.51 18.65 -17.56
N ASP A 117 -3.21 19.64 -16.70
CA ASP A 117 -2.58 20.90 -17.11
C ASP A 117 -1.11 20.95 -16.66
N GLN A 118 -0.78 21.88 -15.76
CA GLN A 118 0.50 21.91 -15.06
C GLN A 118 0.46 20.98 -13.84
N PRO A 119 1.60 20.37 -13.48
CA PRO A 119 1.66 19.53 -12.30
C PRO A 119 1.37 20.38 -11.05
N PRO A 120 0.68 19.83 -10.04
CA PRO A 120 0.31 20.59 -8.84
C PRO A 120 1.49 20.93 -7.93
N ILE A 121 2.58 20.17 -8.04
CA ILE A 121 3.89 20.35 -7.40
C ILE A 121 4.98 19.88 -8.37
N ASP A 122 6.26 20.00 -8.03
CA ASP A 122 7.32 19.45 -8.88
C ASP A 122 7.15 17.92 -9.02
N PRO A 123 7.25 17.35 -10.24
CA PRO A 123 7.19 15.90 -10.41
C PRO A 123 8.21 15.12 -9.57
N SER A 124 9.39 15.70 -9.30
CA SER A 124 10.37 15.11 -8.38
C SER A 124 9.84 15.03 -6.94
N ASP A 125 9.13 16.05 -6.48
CA ASP A 125 8.47 16.02 -5.17
C ASP A 125 7.42 14.90 -5.09
N ILE A 126 6.69 14.63 -6.18
CA ILE A 126 5.72 13.50 -6.21
C ILE A 126 6.47 12.18 -5.98
N VAL A 127 7.59 11.96 -6.67
CA VAL A 127 8.40 10.75 -6.56
C VAL A 127 8.99 10.60 -5.15
N GLU A 128 9.56 11.66 -4.59
CA GLU A 128 10.20 11.62 -3.26
C GLU A 128 9.20 11.51 -2.09
N HIS A 129 7.93 11.83 -2.34
CA HIS A 129 6.88 11.87 -1.32
C HIS A 129 5.78 10.83 -1.49
N SER A 130 5.90 9.92 -2.43
CA SER A 130 4.95 8.82 -2.57
C SER A 130 5.55 7.55 -3.14
N ALA A 131 5.03 6.41 -2.69
CA ALA A 131 5.51 5.11 -3.11
C ALA A 131 4.37 4.08 -3.14
N ASN A 132 4.55 3.04 -3.95
CA ASN A 132 3.75 1.83 -3.88
C ASN A 132 4.48 0.81 -3.02
N MET A 133 3.82 0.35 -1.96
CA MET A 133 4.41 -0.59 -1.02
C MET A 133 3.61 -1.89 -0.96
N HIS A 134 4.32 -3.01 -0.95
CA HIS A 134 3.77 -4.36 -0.88
C HIS A 134 3.67 -4.81 0.58
N MET A 135 2.45 -5.08 1.07
CA MET A 135 2.20 -5.35 2.48
C MET A 135 2.21 -6.84 2.79
N ILE A 136 3.28 -7.35 3.40
CA ILE A 136 3.31 -8.70 3.97
C ILE A 136 2.82 -8.64 5.42
N PRO A 137 1.63 -9.18 5.75
CA PRO A 137 1.08 -9.10 7.09
C PRO A 137 1.79 -10.06 8.06
N ALA A 138 2.18 -9.56 9.24
CA ALA A 138 2.79 -10.40 10.27
C ALA A 138 1.82 -11.35 10.98
N SER A 139 0.52 -11.12 10.84
CA SER A 139 -0.54 -11.94 11.44
C SER A 139 -1.84 -11.85 10.64
N ASP A 140 -2.76 -12.78 10.88
CA ASP A 140 -4.09 -12.72 10.27
C ASP A 140 -4.89 -11.47 10.68
N ASP A 141 -4.60 -10.91 11.86
CA ASP A 141 -5.20 -9.65 12.29
C ASP A 141 -4.72 -8.47 11.44
N ILE A 142 -3.41 -8.33 11.26
CA ILE A 142 -2.84 -7.31 10.36
C ILE A 142 -3.36 -7.52 8.94
N LYS A 143 -3.47 -8.77 8.48
CA LYS A 143 -4.02 -9.10 7.16
C LYS A 143 -5.47 -8.63 7.01
N ARG A 144 -6.34 -8.82 8.02
CA ARG A 144 -7.72 -8.31 7.99
C ARG A 144 -7.73 -6.79 7.91
N ARG A 145 -7.00 -6.13 8.81
CA ARG A 145 -6.97 -4.67 8.92
C ARG A 145 -6.43 -4.01 7.65
N LEU A 146 -5.42 -4.60 7.01
CA LEU A 146 -4.92 -4.13 5.70
C LEU A 146 -5.96 -4.20 4.59
N ARG A 147 -6.82 -5.23 4.57
CA ARG A 147 -7.92 -5.32 3.58
C ARG A 147 -9.01 -4.28 3.80
N ASP A 148 -9.15 -3.80 5.03
CA ASP A 148 -10.14 -2.80 5.39
C ASP A 148 -9.61 -1.36 5.23
N VAL A 149 -8.33 -1.20 4.86
CA VAL A 149 -7.75 0.11 4.52
C VAL A 149 -8.38 0.65 3.24
N ARG A 150 -8.67 1.95 3.22
CA ARG A 150 -9.34 2.63 2.12
C ARG A 150 -8.59 3.88 1.70
N LYS A 151 -8.77 4.25 0.44
CA LYS A 151 -8.30 5.53 -0.09
C LYS A 151 -8.71 6.69 0.81
N GLY A 152 -7.77 7.60 1.05
CA GLY A 152 -7.95 8.80 1.85
C GLY A 152 -7.63 8.62 3.33
N GLN A 153 -7.69 7.41 3.89
CA GLN A 153 -7.33 7.19 5.29
C GLN A 153 -5.86 7.51 5.55
N ILE A 154 -5.53 7.91 6.78
CA ILE A 154 -4.14 7.99 7.20
C ILE A 154 -3.80 6.71 7.93
N VAL A 155 -2.70 6.09 7.52
CA VAL A 155 -2.17 4.89 8.15
C VAL A 155 -0.86 5.20 8.84
N ALA A 156 -0.69 4.67 10.04
CA ALA A 156 0.62 4.54 10.67
C ALA A 156 0.98 3.06 10.69
N LEU A 157 2.10 2.68 10.08
CA LEU A 157 2.57 1.30 10.04
C LEU A 157 4.00 1.18 10.53
N SER A 158 4.33 0.01 11.07
CA SER A 158 5.70 -0.31 11.46
C SER A 158 6.02 -1.80 11.31
N GLY A 159 7.29 -2.09 11.07
CA GLY A 159 7.80 -3.43 10.89
C GLY A 159 9.17 -3.41 10.24
N TYR A 160 9.34 -4.19 9.16
CA TYR A 160 10.63 -4.31 8.48
C TYR A 160 10.51 -4.15 6.97
N LEU A 161 11.50 -3.53 6.34
CA LEU A 161 11.79 -3.80 4.93
C LEU A 161 12.43 -5.18 4.86
N VAL A 162 11.99 -6.01 3.92
CA VAL A 162 12.46 -7.40 3.82
C VAL A 162 12.95 -7.77 2.43
N ARG A 163 13.81 -8.77 2.40
CA ARG A 163 14.13 -9.56 1.22
C ARG A 163 13.49 -10.93 1.38
N VAL A 164 13.00 -11.49 0.28
CA VAL A 164 12.35 -12.80 0.28
C VAL A 164 13.02 -13.69 -0.75
N GLN A 165 13.23 -14.94 -0.37
CA GLN A 165 13.66 -16.00 -1.28
C GLN A 165 12.87 -17.28 -1.07
N ALA A 166 12.79 -18.11 -2.11
CA ALA A 166 12.22 -19.45 -2.04
C ALA A 166 13.25 -20.50 -2.50
N SER A 167 12.99 -21.77 -2.19
CA SER A 167 13.90 -22.88 -2.48
C SER A 167 14.16 -23.13 -3.97
N ASP A 168 13.25 -22.67 -4.83
CA ASP A 168 13.36 -22.76 -6.30
C ASP A 168 14.14 -21.59 -6.92
N GLY A 169 14.75 -20.74 -6.08
CA GLY A 169 15.58 -19.61 -6.53
C GLY A 169 14.80 -18.31 -6.80
N TRP A 170 13.47 -18.31 -6.67
CA TRP A 170 12.68 -17.07 -6.77
C TRP A 170 13.05 -16.09 -5.67
N ARG A 171 13.05 -14.80 -6.01
CA ARG A 171 13.41 -13.70 -5.10
C ARG A 171 12.47 -12.52 -5.28
N TRP A 172 12.19 -11.85 -4.17
CA TRP A 172 11.50 -10.56 -4.17
C TRP A 172 12.12 -9.68 -3.08
N ASN A 173 12.72 -8.57 -3.49
CA ASN A 173 13.49 -7.71 -2.60
C ASN A 173 12.81 -6.35 -2.49
N SER A 174 12.74 -5.81 -1.28
CA SER A 174 12.39 -4.41 -1.05
C SER A 174 13.40 -3.48 -1.73
N SER A 175 12.92 -2.37 -2.30
CA SER A 175 13.79 -1.20 -2.46
C SER A 175 14.26 -0.71 -1.09
N MET A 176 15.49 -0.19 -1.07
CA MET A 176 16.11 0.46 0.08
C MET A 176 16.42 1.94 -0.20
N THR A 177 16.15 2.39 -1.43
CA THR A 177 16.35 3.76 -1.91
C THR A 177 15.00 4.47 -1.93
N ARG A 178 15.01 5.80 -1.80
CA ARG A 178 13.79 6.61 -1.63
C ARG A 178 13.46 7.50 -2.82
N SER A 179 14.40 7.63 -3.75
CA SER A 179 14.30 8.48 -4.94
C SER A 179 14.31 7.66 -6.24
N ASP A 180 14.22 6.34 -6.14
CA ASP A 180 14.09 5.45 -7.29
C ASP A 180 12.63 5.35 -7.75
N SER A 181 12.46 5.05 -9.03
CA SER A 181 11.16 4.83 -9.64
C SER A 181 11.24 3.70 -10.66
N GLY A 182 10.11 3.06 -10.94
CA GLY A 182 10.03 1.94 -11.87
C GLY A 182 10.22 0.57 -11.21
N ASN A 183 10.58 -0.43 -12.02
CA ASN A 183 10.66 -1.83 -11.58
C ASN A 183 11.80 -2.02 -10.56
N GLY A 184 11.46 -2.48 -9.35
CA GLY A 184 12.41 -2.65 -8.25
C GLY A 184 12.46 -1.47 -7.26
N ALA A 185 11.70 -0.40 -7.50
CA ALA A 185 11.63 0.76 -6.59
C ALA A 185 10.59 0.62 -5.47
N CYS A 186 9.79 -0.45 -5.47
CA CYS A 186 8.73 -0.64 -4.49
C CYS A 186 9.27 -1.30 -3.21
N GLU A 187 8.83 -0.80 -2.06
CA GLU A 187 9.17 -1.37 -0.77
C GLU A 187 8.36 -2.65 -0.50
N LEU A 188 9.04 -3.68 -0.01
CA LEU A 188 8.42 -4.92 0.46
C LEU A 188 8.43 -4.92 1.99
N VAL A 189 7.26 -4.70 2.57
CA VAL A 189 7.12 -4.35 3.99
C VAL A 189 6.49 -5.49 4.76
N TRP A 190 7.24 -6.06 5.72
CA TRP A 190 6.70 -6.92 6.76
C TRP A 190 6.00 -6.07 7.82
N VAL A 191 4.67 -6.05 7.80
CA VAL A 191 3.86 -5.17 8.66
C VAL A 191 3.57 -5.86 9.99
N LYS A 192 4.15 -5.34 11.08
CA LYS A 192 3.92 -5.82 12.45
C LYS A 192 2.80 -5.05 13.14
N ASN A 193 2.75 -3.74 12.91
CA ASN A 193 1.71 -2.87 13.44
C ASN A 193 1.12 -2.04 12.32
N LEU A 194 -0.18 -1.81 12.44
CA LEU A 194 -0.95 -0.90 11.62
C LEU A 194 -1.87 -0.13 12.56
N THR A 195 -2.12 1.14 12.28
CA THR A 195 -3.19 1.96 12.86
C THR A 195 -3.79 2.76 11.72
N VAL A 196 -5.11 2.91 11.72
CA VAL A 196 -5.86 3.59 10.65
C VAL A 196 -6.69 4.69 11.29
N ARG A 197 -6.60 5.91 10.75
CA ARG A 197 -7.38 7.09 11.16
C ARG A 197 -8.06 7.73 9.96
#